data_AF-A0A257AQU6-F1
#
_entry.id   AF-A0A257AQU6-F1
#
_cell.length_a   1.000
_cell.length_b   1.000
_cell.length_c   1.000
_cell.angle_alpha   90.00
_cell.angle_beta   90.00
_cell.angle_gamma   90.00
#
_symmetry.space_group_name_H-M   'P 1'
#
loop_
_entity.id
_entity.type
_entity.pdbx_description
1 polymer ?
#
loop_
_entity_poly.entity_id
_entity_poly.type
_entity_poly.pdbx_seq_one_letter_code
_entity_poly.pdbx_strand_id
1 'polypeptide(L)'
;MDRSVNNSVKLRLACRLRNRAEVRDEELLSKLLTKDWKVGVRTAELDGSIVKLLSLNPRRDEFILTLSLKKPEHLENLIKSIVRECWYIDIYYNFRGDDARRVAEALGVMFERKGVSEVKLSGVDLKVSAYPSHEALTVSYRVGWAEVSKGAVLKIHERLCGAPKSSILSRMMGWMR
;
A
#
# COMPACT_ATOMS: atom_id res chain seq x y z
N MET A 1 -5.22 -12.06 27.00
CA MET A 1 -6.06 -11.02 26.37
C MET A 1 -5.45 -10.68 25.02
N ASP A 2 -5.86 -11.40 23.99
CA ASP A 2 -5.44 -11.12 22.61
C ASP A 2 -6.06 -9.80 22.17
N ARG A 3 -5.24 -8.75 22.12
CA ARG A 3 -5.60 -7.54 21.38
C ARG A 3 -5.61 -7.94 19.91
N SER A 4 -6.81 -8.13 19.39
CA SER A 4 -7.04 -8.21 17.95
C SER A 4 -6.25 -7.09 17.28
N VAL A 5 -5.43 -7.48 16.30
CA VAL A 5 -4.65 -6.55 15.47
C VAL A 5 -5.67 -5.71 14.72
N ASN A 6 -6.02 -4.57 15.30
CA ASN A 6 -6.88 -3.57 14.70
C ASN A 6 -6.09 -3.05 13.50
N ASN A 7 -6.46 -3.46 12.28
CA ASN A 7 -5.90 -2.91 11.05
C ASN A 7 -6.37 -1.46 10.93
N SER A 8 -5.70 -0.55 11.65
CA SER A 8 -5.97 0.88 11.73
C SER A 8 -5.74 1.62 10.41
N VAL A 9 -5.06 0.97 9.47
CA VAL A 9 -4.79 1.48 8.13
C VAL A 9 -5.63 0.77 7.08
N LYS A 10 -6.36 1.56 6.28
CA LYS A 10 -7.03 1.06 5.09
C LYS A 10 -6.19 1.33 3.86
N LEU A 11 -5.55 0.27 3.36
CA LEU A 11 -4.70 0.28 2.18
C LEU A 11 -5.50 -0.08 0.92
N ARG A 12 -5.34 0.73 -0.12
CA ARG A 12 -5.93 0.52 -1.45
C ARG A 12 -4.90 0.74 -2.54
N LEU A 13 -5.10 0.03 -3.65
CA LEU A 13 -4.34 0.21 -4.88
C LEU A 13 -5.32 0.45 -6.03
N ALA A 14 -4.98 1.37 -6.92
CA ALA A 14 -5.61 1.48 -8.23
C ALA A 14 -4.52 1.24 -9.28
N CYS A 15 -4.68 0.23 -10.14
CA CYS A 15 -3.78 0.00 -11.27
C CYS A 15 -4.48 0.38 -12.56
N ARG A 16 -3.81 1.21 -13.35
CA ARG A 16 -4.16 1.49 -14.75
C ARG A 16 -3.45 0.48 -15.63
N LEU A 17 -4.18 -0.45 -16.23
CA LEU A 17 -3.60 -1.46 -17.11
C LEU A 17 -3.10 -0.85 -18.43
N ARG A 18 -2.05 -1.42 -19.01
CA ARG A 18 -1.57 -1.06 -20.35
C ARG A 18 -2.55 -1.50 -21.43
N ASN A 19 -3.10 -2.68 -21.25
CA ASN A 19 -4.12 -3.29 -22.11
C ASN A 19 -5.36 -3.58 -21.28
N ARG A 20 -6.55 -3.58 -21.90
CA ARG A 20 -7.78 -3.99 -21.22
C ARG A 20 -7.67 -5.43 -20.71
N ALA A 21 -8.29 -5.72 -19.57
CA ALA A 21 -8.38 -7.06 -19.03
C ALA A 21 -9.28 -7.94 -19.92
N GLU A 22 -8.68 -8.97 -20.52
CA GLU A 22 -9.35 -9.95 -21.39
C GLU A 22 -9.91 -11.16 -20.64
N VAL A 23 -9.76 -11.17 -19.32
CA VAL A 23 -10.30 -12.21 -18.43
C VAL A 23 -11.54 -11.70 -17.72
N ARG A 24 -12.38 -12.58 -17.19
CA ARG A 24 -13.53 -12.18 -16.35
C ARG A 24 -13.05 -11.57 -15.04
N ASP A 25 -13.94 -10.85 -14.36
CA ASP A 25 -13.61 -10.18 -13.09
C ASP A 25 -13.14 -11.19 -12.03
N GLU A 26 -13.72 -12.39 -12.05
CA GLU A 26 -13.42 -13.52 -11.17
C GLU A 26 -12.03 -14.15 -11.43
N GLU A 27 -11.43 -13.86 -12.57
CA GLU A 27 -10.17 -14.43 -13.04
C GLU A 27 -9.03 -13.40 -13.05
N LEU A 28 -9.34 -12.13 -12.74
CA LEU A 28 -8.35 -11.07 -12.80
C LEU A 28 -7.18 -11.32 -11.83
N LEU A 29 -7.47 -11.72 -10.59
CA LEU A 29 -6.42 -11.96 -9.60
C LEU A 29 -5.57 -13.19 -9.94
N SER A 30 -6.16 -14.25 -10.52
CA SER A 30 -5.41 -15.45 -10.88
C SER A 30 -4.47 -15.20 -12.06
N LYS A 31 -4.81 -14.25 -12.94
CA LYS A 31 -3.93 -13.81 -14.03
C LYS A 31 -2.80 -12.88 -13.55
N LEU A 32 -3.06 -12.05 -12.54
CA LEU A 32 -2.13 -11.01 -12.10
C LEU A 32 -1.13 -11.46 -11.03
N LEU A 33 -1.49 -12.44 -10.19
CA LEU A 33 -0.69 -12.81 -9.02
C LEU A 33 0.19 -14.03 -9.28
N THR A 34 1.31 -14.12 -8.57
CA THR A 34 2.20 -15.28 -8.61
C THR A 34 1.54 -16.51 -7.98
N LYS A 35 2.12 -17.69 -8.25
CA LYS A 35 1.61 -18.99 -7.77
C LYS A 35 1.54 -19.13 -6.25
N ASP A 36 2.22 -18.27 -5.49
CA ASP A 36 2.27 -18.33 -4.03
C ASP A 36 0.95 -17.87 -3.39
N TRP A 37 0.14 -17.11 -4.12
CA TRP A 37 -1.16 -16.65 -3.63
C TRP A 37 -2.21 -17.74 -3.79
N LYS A 38 -2.93 -18.04 -2.71
CA LYS A 38 -4.17 -18.82 -2.79
C LYS A 38 -5.28 -17.91 -3.33
N VAL A 39 -5.54 -18.01 -4.63
CA VAL A 39 -6.52 -17.17 -5.33
C VAL A 39 -7.90 -17.81 -5.30
N GLY A 40 -8.89 -17.08 -4.81
CA GLY A 40 -10.32 -17.33 -5.00
C GLY A 40 -10.92 -16.35 -6.01
N VAL A 41 -12.26 -16.25 -6.03
CA VAL A 41 -13.00 -15.49 -7.06
C VAL A 41 -12.60 -14.00 -7.09
N ARG A 42 -12.69 -13.30 -5.97
CA ARG A 42 -12.36 -11.85 -5.87
C ARG A 42 -11.40 -11.57 -4.74
N THR A 43 -10.73 -12.60 -4.24
CA THR A 43 -9.86 -12.54 -3.08
C THR A 43 -8.62 -13.39 -3.32
N ALA A 44 -7.48 -12.96 -2.82
CA ALA A 44 -6.27 -13.77 -2.78
C ALA A 44 -5.65 -13.69 -1.38
N GLU A 45 -5.10 -14.80 -0.92
CA GLU A 45 -4.48 -14.90 0.40
C GLU A 45 -3.03 -15.40 0.31
N LEU A 46 -2.15 -14.82 1.11
CA LEU A 46 -0.76 -15.25 1.31
C LEU A 46 -0.36 -14.97 2.77
N ASP A 47 -0.03 -16.01 3.54
CA ASP A 47 0.42 -15.91 4.94
C ASP A 47 -0.48 -14.98 5.79
N GLY A 48 -1.81 -15.15 5.69
CA GLY A 48 -2.80 -14.33 6.40
C GLY A 48 -2.97 -12.89 5.89
N SER A 49 -2.22 -12.50 4.84
CA SER A 49 -2.44 -11.26 4.11
C SER A 49 -3.50 -11.47 3.04
N ILE A 50 -4.42 -10.52 2.91
CA ILE A 50 -5.60 -10.64 2.06
C ILE A 50 -5.61 -9.47 1.07
N VAL A 51 -5.77 -9.81 -0.20
CA VAL A 51 -6.04 -8.88 -1.30
C VAL A 51 -7.47 -9.13 -1.78
N LYS A 52 -8.25 -8.08 -1.96
CA LYS A 52 -9.61 -8.19 -2.53
C LYS A 52 -9.79 -7.26 -3.72
N LEU A 53 -10.37 -7.78 -4.80
CA LEU A 53 -10.78 -6.99 -5.96
C LEU A 53 -12.06 -6.21 -5.64
N LEU A 54 -11.93 -4.91 -5.46
CA LEU A 54 -13.06 -4.03 -5.16
C LEU A 54 -13.88 -3.73 -6.42
N SER A 55 -13.20 -3.37 -7.51
CA SER A 55 -13.85 -3.02 -8.77
C SER A 55 -12.90 -3.18 -9.95
N LEU A 56 -13.48 -3.48 -11.10
CA LEU A 56 -12.91 -3.29 -12.43
C LEU A 56 -13.83 -2.31 -13.16
N ASN A 57 -13.28 -1.28 -13.78
CA ASN A 57 -14.12 -0.29 -14.46
C ASN A 57 -14.77 -0.89 -15.73
N PRO A 58 -15.83 -0.28 -16.30
CA PRO A 58 -16.50 -0.81 -17.48
C PRO A 58 -15.60 -0.96 -18.71
N ARG A 59 -14.58 -0.12 -18.83
CA ARG A 59 -13.56 -0.20 -19.90
C ARG A 59 -12.56 -1.33 -19.69
N ARG A 60 -12.58 -1.97 -18.52
CA ARG A 60 -11.68 -3.04 -18.07
C ARG A 60 -10.20 -2.66 -18.13
N ASP A 61 -9.89 -1.37 -18.05
CA ASP A 61 -8.52 -0.84 -18.14
C ASP A 61 -8.03 -0.24 -16.81
N GLU A 62 -8.84 -0.31 -15.76
CA GLU A 62 -8.47 0.06 -14.40
C GLU A 62 -9.18 -0.82 -13.37
N PHE A 63 -8.41 -1.34 -12.41
CA PHE A 63 -8.96 -2.08 -11.28
C PHE A 63 -8.48 -1.51 -9.94
N ILE A 64 -9.31 -1.72 -8.91
CA ILE A 64 -9.05 -1.28 -7.55
C ILE A 64 -8.97 -2.49 -6.62
N LEU A 65 -7.91 -2.55 -5.82
CA LEU A 65 -7.72 -3.56 -4.78
C LEU A 65 -7.84 -2.93 -3.39
N THR A 66 -8.38 -3.68 -2.44
CA THR A 66 -8.24 -3.41 -1.00
C THR A 66 -7.33 -4.44 -0.36
N LEU A 67 -6.45 -4.00 0.52
CA LEU A 67 -5.39 -4.85 1.07
C LEU A 67 -5.45 -4.86 2.60
N SER A 68 -5.24 -6.03 3.16
CA SER A 68 -5.01 -6.28 4.58
C SER A 68 -3.74 -7.10 4.70
N LEU A 69 -2.62 -6.44 5.00
CA LEU A 69 -1.30 -7.06 4.97
C LEU A 69 -0.82 -7.43 6.37
N LYS A 70 -0.21 -8.61 6.50
CA LYS A 70 0.46 -9.08 7.73
C LYS A 70 1.95 -8.82 7.72
N LYS A 71 2.56 -8.77 6.53
CA LYS A 71 3.99 -8.51 6.35
C LYS A 71 4.21 -7.41 5.29
N PRO A 72 5.11 -6.43 5.52
CA PRO A 72 5.42 -5.36 4.57
C PRO A 72 5.82 -5.85 3.18
N GLU A 73 6.63 -6.91 3.10
CA GLU A 73 7.16 -7.49 1.87
C GLU A 73 6.06 -7.99 0.93
N HIS A 74 4.89 -8.35 1.46
CA HIS A 74 3.75 -8.77 0.62
C HIS A 74 3.21 -7.63 -0.23
N LEU A 75 3.30 -6.37 0.22
CA LEU A 75 2.95 -5.23 -0.64
C LEU A 75 3.89 -5.14 -1.82
N GLU A 76 5.19 -5.21 -1.56
CA GLU A 76 6.20 -5.06 -2.60
C GLU A 76 6.10 -6.22 -3.63
N ASN A 77 5.93 -7.45 -3.15
CA ASN A 77 5.75 -8.63 -4.01
C ASN A 77 4.49 -8.52 -4.87
N LEU A 78 3.37 -8.08 -4.28
CA LEU A 78 2.13 -7.83 -5.02
C LEU A 78 2.35 -6.78 -6.12
N ILE A 79 2.94 -5.64 -5.77
CA ILE A 79 3.21 -4.56 -6.74
C ILE A 79 4.14 -5.04 -7.84
N LYS A 80 5.22 -5.76 -7.52
CA LYS A 80 6.14 -6.36 -8.50
C LYS A 80 5.44 -7.32 -9.46
N SER A 81 4.43 -8.05 -8.98
CA SER A 81 3.66 -8.99 -9.80
C SER A 81 2.79 -8.26 -10.83
N ILE A 82 2.20 -7.12 -10.46
CA ILE A 82 1.22 -6.44 -11.31
C ILE A 82 1.80 -5.27 -12.13
N VAL A 83 2.90 -4.64 -11.68
CA VAL A 83 3.40 -3.39 -12.27
C VAL A 83 3.78 -3.51 -13.75
N ARG A 84 4.16 -4.70 -14.23
CA ARG A 84 4.51 -4.93 -15.65
C ARG A 84 3.28 -4.80 -16.56
N GLU A 85 2.11 -5.11 -16.05
CA GLU A 85 0.83 -5.01 -16.75
C GLU A 85 0.22 -3.61 -16.65
N CYS A 86 0.76 -2.74 -15.76
CA CYS A 86 0.23 -1.41 -15.50
C CYS A 86 1.05 -0.30 -16.21
N TRP A 87 0.40 0.80 -16.57
CA TRP A 87 1.07 2.08 -16.85
C TRP A 87 1.65 2.67 -15.56
N TYR A 88 0.85 2.63 -14.50
CA TYR A 88 1.20 3.06 -13.16
C TYR A 88 0.24 2.42 -12.15
N ILE A 89 0.63 2.50 -10.87
CA ILE A 89 -0.19 2.09 -9.74
C ILE A 89 -0.25 3.25 -8.75
N ASP A 90 -1.46 3.69 -8.43
CA ASP A 90 -1.70 4.64 -7.35
C ASP A 90 -1.96 3.88 -6.05
N ILE A 91 -1.20 4.20 -5.02
CA ILE A 91 -1.25 3.57 -3.70
C ILE A 91 -1.86 4.55 -2.71
N TYR A 92 -2.87 4.13 -1.95
CA TYR A 92 -3.59 4.97 -1.00
C TYR A 92 -3.60 4.33 0.39
N TYR A 93 -3.05 5.05 1.36
CA TYR A 93 -3.14 4.74 2.78
C TYR A 93 -4.13 5.68 3.42
N ASN A 94 -5.08 5.15 4.19
CA ASN A 94 -5.97 5.96 5.02
C ASN A 94 -5.77 5.56 6.48
N PHE A 95 -5.23 6.48 7.26
CA PHE A 95 -4.98 6.36 8.69
C PHE A 95 -6.07 7.09 9.49
N ARG A 96 -6.32 6.61 10.71
CA ARG A 96 -7.30 7.18 11.64
C ARG A 96 -6.73 7.30 13.05
N GLY A 97 -7.28 8.21 13.86
CA GLY A 97 -6.94 8.39 15.26
C GLY A 97 -5.44 8.64 15.45
N ASP A 98 -4.84 7.95 16.42
CA ASP A 98 -3.43 8.11 16.77
C ASP A 98 -2.46 7.73 15.65
N ASP A 99 -2.84 6.81 14.76
CA ASP A 99 -2.01 6.49 13.60
C ASP A 99 -1.94 7.64 12.59
N ALA A 100 -3.03 8.41 12.44
CA ALA A 100 -3.01 9.59 11.59
C ALA A 100 -2.02 10.65 12.12
N ARG A 101 -2.01 10.88 13.45
CA ARG A 101 -1.07 11.79 14.12
C ARG A 101 0.37 11.30 13.98
N ARG A 102 0.64 10.03 14.32
CA ARG A 102 1.96 9.40 14.21
C ARG A 102 2.53 9.48 12.79
N VAL A 103 1.71 9.23 11.77
CA VAL A 103 2.15 9.30 10.37
C VAL A 103 2.40 10.74 9.94
N ALA A 104 1.58 11.70 10.35
CA ALA A 104 1.81 13.12 10.08
C ALA A 104 3.18 13.56 10.63
N GLU A 105 3.45 13.23 11.90
CA GLU A 105 4.74 13.51 12.55
C GLU A 105 5.91 12.84 11.83
N ALA A 106 5.77 11.56 11.47
CA ALA A 106 6.80 10.82 10.75
C ALA A 106 7.11 11.41 9.35
N LEU A 107 6.16 12.13 8.76
CA LEU A 107 6.33 12.83 7.48
C LEU A 107 6.66 14.32 7.63
N GLY A 108 6.74 14.83 8.87
CA GLY A 108 6.97 16.26 9.12
C GLY A 108 5.82 17.16 8.67
N VAL A 109 4.59 16.64 8.64
CA VAL A 109 3.38 17.37 8.20
C VAL A 109 2.57 17.80 9.42
N MET A 110 2.13 19.06 9.44
CA MET A 110 1.23 19.56 10.49
C MET A 110 -0.14 18.88 10.39
N PHE A 111 -0.60 18.25 11.47
CA PHE A 111 -1.88 17.57 11.53
C PHE A 111 -2.99 18.44 12.15
N GLU A 112 -2.67 19.62 12.65
CA GLU A 112 -3.61 20.49 13.37
C GLU A 112 -4.50 21.30 12.41
N ARG A 113 -4.14 21.36 11.13
CA ARG A 113 -4.86 22.11 10.10
C ARG A 113 -5.25 21.21 8.94
N LYS A 114 -6.47 21.39 8.45
CA LYS A 114 -6.89 20.75 7.18
C LYS A 114 -5.99 21.29 6.07
N GLY A 115 -5.42 20.40 5.27
CA GLY A 115 -4.50 20.79 4.23
C GLY A 115 -4.00 19.63 3.39
N VAL A 116 -3.29 19.98 2.32
CA VAL A 116 -2.57 19.06 1.45
C VAL A 116 -1.10 19.46 1.47
N SER A 117 -0.23 18.48 1.59
CA SER A 117 1.22 18.67 1.56
C SER A 117 1.85 17.66 0.61
N GLU A 118 2.93 18.07 -0.05
CA GLU A 118 3.74 17.19 -0.88
C GLU A 118 5.02 16.85 -0.13
N VAL A 119 5.32 15.56 0.00
CA VAL A 119 6.48 15.05 0.72
C VAL A 119 7.24 14.10 -0.18
N LYS A 120 8.53 14.35 -0.41
CA LYS A 120 9.36 13.45 -1.19
C LYS A 120 9.97 12.37 -0.32
N LEU A 121 9.68 11.10 -0.61
CA LEU A 121 10.20 9.96 0.15
C LEU A 121 10.70 8.87 -0.80
N SER A 122 11.95 8.42 -0.60
CA SER A 122 12.59 7.40 -1.45
C SER A 122 12.54 7.72 -2.96
N GLY A 123 12.58 9.00 -3.32
CA GLY A 123 12.51 9.47 -4.70
C GLY A 123 11.11 9.55 -5.30
N VAL A 124 10.05 9.30 -4.51
CA VAL A 124 8.65 9.37 -4.92
C VAL A 124 7.98 10.57 -4.24
N ASP A 125 7.16 11.30 -4.98
CA ASP A 125 6.37 12.40 -4.43
C ASP A 125 5.06 11.85 -3.84
N LEU A 126 4.89 12.03 -2.53
CA LEU A 126 3.71 11.63 -1.78
C LEU A 126 2.82 12.84 -1.57
N LYS A 127 1.54 12.68 -1.87
CA LYS A 127 0.50 13.63 -1.48
C LYS A 127 -0.08 13.21 -0.14
N VAL A 128 0.01 14.09 0.84
CA VAL A 128 -0.49 13.90 2.20
C VAL A 128 -1.67 14.84 2.41
N SER A 129 -2.85 14.30 2.67
CA SER A 129 -4.06 15.09 2.95
C SER A 129 -4.49 14.88 4.41
N ALA A 130 -4.48 15.96 5.19
CA ALA A 130 -4.84 15.94 6.60
C ALA A 130 -6.29 16.43 6.81
N TYR A 131 -7.04 15.70 7.62
CA TYR A 131 -8.42 15.99 8.00
C TYR A 131 -8.57 15.90 9.53
N PRO A 132 -8.13 16.94 10.27
CA PRO A 132 -7.98 16.89 11.73
C PRO A 132 -9.31 16.66 12.45
N SER A 133 -10.39 17.29 11.96
CA SER A 133 -11.76 17.14 12.48
C SER A 133 -12.32 15.72 12.41
N HIS A 134 -11.72 14.86 11.58
CA HIS A 134 -12.10 13.46 11.43
C HIS A 134 -11.00 12.50 11.93
N GLU A 135 -9.99 13.06 12.61
CA GLU A 135 -8.78 12.37 13.02
C GLU A 135 -8.23 11.48 11.92
N ALA A 136 -8.17 12.00 10.68
CA ALA A 136 -7.84 11.21 9.50
C ALA A 136 -6.73 11.81 8.66
N LEU A 137 -5.90 10.94 8.11
CA LEU A 137 -4.83 11.30 7.20
C LEU A 137 -4.79 10.32 6.02
N THR A 138 -4.77 10.86 4.81
CA THR A 138 -4.60 10.08 3.59
C THR A 138 -3.21 10.35 3.01
N VAL A 139 -2.43 9.30 2.81
CA VAL A 139 -1.19 9.36 2.02
C VAL A 139 -1.44 8.66 0.70
N SER A 140 -1.14 9.32 -0.41
CA SER A 140 -1.22 8.74 -1.74
C SER A 140 0.01 9.02 -2.56
N TYR A 141 0.42 8.06 -3.38
CA TYR A 141 1.53 8.22 -4.32
C TYR A 141 1.39 7.29 -5.51
N ARG A 142 2.05 7.65 -6.60
CA ARG A 142 2.09 6.87 -7.85
C ARG A 142 3.42 6.16 -7.98
N VAL A 143 3.39 4.91 -8.42
CA VAL A 143 4.60 4.15 -8.79
C VAL A 143 4.46 3.54 -10.17
N GLY A 144 5.56 3.56 -10.93
CA GLY A 144 5.76 2.76 -12.12
C GLY A 144 6.90 1.76 -11.93
N TRP A 145 7.40 1.20 -13.03
CA TRP A 145 8.49 0.22 -13.01
C TRP A 145 9.77 0.76 -12.35
N ALA A 146 10.09 2.04 -12.55
CA ALA A 146 11.32 2.67 -12.05
C ALA A 146 11.32 2.81 -10.52
N GLU A 147 10.20 3.16 -9.91
CA GLU A 147 10.08 3.29 -8.45
C GLU A 147 10.07 1.91 -7.79
N VAL A 148 9.41 0.94 -8.43
CA VAL A 148 9.33 -0.45 -7.96
C VAL A 148 10.70 -1.13 -8.01
N SER A 149 11.48 -0.93 -9.07
CA SER A 149 12.83 -1.53 -9.19
C SER A 149 13.83 -1.00 -8.16
N LYS A 150 13.61 0.21 -7.64
CA LYS A 150 14.42 0.82 -6.56
C LYS A 150 13.97 0.44 -5.14
N GLY A 151 12.93 -0.40 -5.02
CA GLY A 151 12.34 -0.80 -3.75
C GLY A 151 11.64 0.33 -2.99
N ALA A 152 11.18 1.38 -3.68
CA ALA A 152 10.58 2.54 -3.04
C ALA A 152 9.29 2.18 -2.28
N VAL A 153 8.50 1.23 -2.81
CA VAL A 153 7.24 0.79 -2.22
C VAL A 153 7.44 0.26 -0.79
N LEU A 154 8.41 -0.63 -0.59
CA LEU A 154 8.69 -1.22 0.73
C LEU A 154 9.15 -0.15 1.72
N LYS A 155 10.13 0.67 1.32
CA LYS A 155 10.67 1.76 2.16
C LYS A 155 9.59 2.75 2.59
N ILE A 156 8.70 3.12 1.67
CA ILE A 156 7.56 4.01 1.97
C ILE A 156 6.60 3.30 2.92
N HIS A 157 6.24 2.05 2.66
CA HIS A 157 5.34 1.29 3.53
C HIS A 157 5.86 1.17 4.97
N GLU A 158 7.14 0.81 5.13
CA GLU A 158 7.78 0.71 6.44
C GLU A 158 7.85 2.07 7.15
N ARG A 159 8.10 3.17 6.41
CA ARG A 159 8.08 4.51 7.00
C ARG A 159 6.70 4.89 7.53
N LEU A 160 5.64 4.54 6.80
CA LEU A 160 4.26 4.89 7.17
C LEU A 160 3.69 3.97 8.26
N CYS A 161 3.87 2.66 8.13
CA CYS A 161 3.26 1.67 9.02
C CYS A 161 4.19 1.26 10.18
N GLY A 162 5.45 1.71 10.17
CA GLY A 162 6.49 1.24 11.08
C GLY A 162 7.19 -0.02 10.54
N ALA A 163 8.48 -0.15 10.83
CA ALA A 163 9.22 -1.38 10.54
C ALA A 163 8.72 -2.50 11.49
N PRO A 164 8.61 -3.76 11.02
CA PRO A 164 8.34 -4.88 11.90
C PRO A 164 9.46 -4.98 12.95
N LYS A 165 9.08 -5.26 14.21
CA LYS A 165 10.01 -5.42 15.35
C LYS A 165 11.13 -6.44 15.12
N SER A 166 11.06 -7.24 14.05
CA SER A 166 12.00 -8.33 13.73
C SER A 166 12.83 -8.12 12.44
N SER A 167 12.78 -6.97 11.77
CA SER A 167 13.66 -6.75 10.61
C SER A 167 15.12 -6.57 11.06
N ILE A 168 16.03 -7.32 10.43
CA ILE A 168 17.48 -7.39 10.72
C ILE A 168 18.17 -6.00 10.80
N LEU A 169 17.59 -4.97 10.19
CA LEU A 169 18.06 -3.59 10.26
C LEU A 169 17.98 -2.97 11.67
N SER A 170 17.04 -3.42 12.52
CA SER A 170 16.97 -2.96 13.92
C SER A 170 18.14 -3.51 14.77
N ARG A 171 18.74 -4.64 14.38
CA ARG A 171 19.96 -5.18 15.01
C ARG A 171 21.21 -4.41 14.60
N MET A 172 21.31 -3.95 13.35
CA MET A 172 22.49 -3.20 12.89
C MET A 172 22.61 -1.81 13.52
N MET A 173 21.49 -1.14 13.83
CA MET A 173 21.53 0.16 14.51
C MET A 173 21.64 0.07 16.04
N GLY A 174 21.53 -1.12 16.63
CA GLY A 174 21.73 -1.37 18.07
C GLY A 174 23.19 -1.62 18.48
N TRP A 175 24.12 -1.66 17.52
CA TRP A 175 25.56 -1.87 17.76
C TRP A 175 26.41 -0.60 17.58
N MET A 176 25.79 0.54 17.26
CA MET A 176 26.43 1.86 17.29
C MET A 176 25.93 2.72 18.47
N ARG A 177 25.72 2.09 19.63
CA ARG A 177 25.49 2.78 20.90
C ARG A 177 26.37 2.18 21.98
#